data_AF-A0A950B890-F1
#
_entry.id   AF-A0A950B890-F1
#
_cell.length_a   1.000
_cell.length_b   1.000
_cell.length_c   1.000
_cell.angle_alpha   90.00
_cell.angle_beta   90.00
_cell.angle_gamma   90.00
#
_symmetry.space_group_name_H-M   'P 1'
#
loop_
_entity.id
_entity.type
_entity.pdbx_description
1 polymer ?
#
loop_
_entity_poly.entity_id
_entity_poly.type
_entity_poly.pdbx_seq_one_letter_code
_entity_poly.pdbx_strand_id
1 'polypeptide(L)' 'MQATADRALERACEVLEAVPDPEIPVVSIRELGILREVRRAGDGHIEVVITPTYSGCPAMSQIAE' A
#
# COMPACT_ATOMS: atom_id res chain seq x y z
N MET A 1 -2.61 -15.11 -20.56
CA MET A 1 -3.42 -14.74 -19.38
C MET A 1 -2.67 -13.81 -18.41
N GLN A 2 -1.40 -13.43 -18.66
CA GLN A 2 -0.63 -12.50 -17.81
C GLN A 2 -1.10 -11.03 -17.87
N ALA A 3 -1.59 -10.53 -19.01
CA ALA A 3 -1.85 -9.09 -19.19
C ALA A 3 -2.89 -8.48 -18.23
N THR A 4 -3.83 -9.27 -17.70
CA THR A 4 -4.80 -8.79 -16.71
C THR A 4 -4.22 -8.81 -15.28
N ALA A 5 -3.27 -9.71 -15.03
CA ALA A 5 -2.64 -9.87 -13.72
C ALA A 5 -1.73 -8.69 -13.39
N ASP A 6 -1.00 -8.19 -14.39
CA ASP A 6 -0.12 -7.02 -14.24
C ASP A 6 -0.92 -5.73 -14.05
N ARG A 7 -2.04 -5.56 -14.77
CA ARG A 7 -2.92 -4.39 -14.59
C ARG A 7 -3.51 -4.27 -13.19
N ALA A 8 -3.82 -5.39 -12.54
CA ALA A 8 -4.34 -5.36 -11.18
C ALA A 8 -3.25 -4.91 -10.18
N LEU A 9 -2.01 -5.35 -10.39
CA LEU A 9 -0.87 -4.95 -9.59
C LEU A 9 -0.52 -3.47 -9.80
N GLU A 10 -0.45 -3.02 -11.05
CA GLU A 10 -0.23 -1.62 -11.43
C GLU A 10 -1.27 -0.72 -10.77
N ARG A 11 -2.55 -1.10 -10.88
CA ARG A 11 -3.64 -0.34 -10.27
C ARG A 11 -3.59 -0.33 -8.74
N ALA A 12 -3.17 -1.43 -8.12
CA ALA A 12 -2.99 -1.48 -6.68
C ALA A 12 -1.87 -0.54 -6.23
N CYS A 13 -0.74 -0.52 -6.95
CA CYS A 13 0.34 0.45 -6.70
C CYS A 13 -0.18 1.89 -6.85
N GLU A 14 -0.87 2.22 -7.94
CA GLU A 14 -1.43 3.58 -8.15
C GLU A 14 -2.36 4.01 -7.02
N VAL A 15 -3.24 3.13 -6.55
CA VAL A 15 -4.17 3.42 -5.45
C VAL A 15 -3.41 3.61 -4.14
N LEU A 16 -2.45 2.74 -3.83
CA LEU A 16 -1.66 2.81 -2.59
C LEU A 16 -0.74 4.04 -2.57
N GLU A 17 -0.23 4.47 -3.71
CA GLU A 17 0.52 5.72 -3.85
C GLU A 17 -0.33 6.96 -3.57
N ALA A 18 -1.62 6.90 -3.87
CA ALA A 18 -2.55 7.99 -3.62
C ALA A 18 -3.04 8.05 -2.16
N VAL A 19 -2.67 7.11 -1.28
CA VAL A 19 -3.07 7.13 0.13
C VAL A 19 -2.22 8.16 0.89
N PRO A 20 -2.82 9.27 1.34
CA PRO A 20 -2.11 10.27 2.12
C PRO A 20 -1.91 9.77 3.55
N ASP A 21 -0.87 10.27 4.20
CA ASP A 21 -0.66 10.06 5.63
C ASP A 21 -1.75 10.81 6.42
N PRO A 22 -2.41 10.15 7.39
CA PRO A 22 -3.50 10.75 8.15
C PRO A 22 -3.02 11.86 9.10
N GLU A 23 -1.74 11.91 9.45
CA GLU A 23 -1.16 12.94 10.31
C GLU A 23 -0.55 14.09 9.48
N ILE A 24 -0.03 13.78 8.29
CA ILE A 24 0.54 14.73 7.32
C ILE A 24 -0.15 14.55 5.95
N PRO A 25 -1.31 15.20 5.72
CA PRO A 25 -2.13 14.99 4.51
C PRO A 25 -1.45 15.31 3.16
N VAL A 26 -0.27 15.92 3.19
CA VAL A 26 0.50 16.32 2.01
C VAL A 26 1.61 15.32 1.64
N VAL A 27 1.78 14.25 2.41
CA VAL A 27 2.77 13.19 2.15
C VAL A 27 2.07 11.85 2.05
N SER A 28 2.41 11.04 1.04
CA SER A 28 1.86 9.70 0.84
C SER A 28 2.60 8.63 1.64
N ILE A 29 1.95 7.48 1.86
CA ILE A 29 2.58 6.31 2.49
C ILE A 29 3.79 5.78 1.71
N ARG A 30 3.87 6.05 0.40
CA ARG A 30 5.04 5.71 -0.41
C ARG A 30 6.20 6.67 -0.16
N GLU A 31 5.93 7.96 -0.12
CA GLU A 31 6.95 8.99 0.14
C GLU A 31 7.56 8.88 1.54
N LEU A 32 6.76 8.44 2.52
CA LEU A 32 7.24 8.13 3.88
C LEU A 32 8.11 6.86 3.94
N GLY A 33 8.19 6.07 2.87
CA GLY A 33 8.84 4.77 2.88
C GLY A 33 8.12 3.72 3.74
N ILE A 34 6.83 3.94 4.02
CA ILE A 34 5.97 2.97 4.72
C ILE A 34 5.64 1.83 3.77
N LEU A 35 5.26 2.13 2.53
CA LEU A 35 5.05 1.11 1.49
C LEU A 35 6.41 0.53 1.04
N ARG A 36 6.67 -0.73 1.36
CA ARG A 36 7.93 -1.42 1.03
C ARG A 36 7.86 -2.23 -0.25
N GLU A 37 6.77 -2.98 -0.40
CA GLU A 37 6.61 -3.88 -1.54
C GLU A 37 5.13 -4.11 -1.83
N VAL A 38 4.79 -4.24 -3.11
CA VAL A 38 3.49 -4.73 -3.57
C VAL A 38 3.78 -5.87 -4.53
N ARG A 39 3.31 -7.06 -4.20
CA ARG A 39 3.58 -8.26 -5.01
C ARG A 39 2.32 -9.11 -5.14
N ARG A 40 2.35 -10.00 -6.13
CA ARG A 40 1.29 -10.98 -6.33
C ARG A 40 1.62 -12.24 -5.56
N ALA A 41 0.71 -12.67 -4.69
CA ALA A 41 0.82 -13.94 -4.01
C ALA A 41 0.45 -15.10 -4.96
N GLY A 42 0.96 -16.30 -4.65
CA GLY A 42 0.76 -17.50 -5.49
C GLY A 42 -0.69 -17.98 -5.56
N ASP A 43 -1.54 -17.52 -4.65
CA ASP A 43 -2.99 -17.76 -4.58
C ASP A 43 -3.82 -16.79 -5.44
N GLY A 44 -3.16 -15.82 -6.11
CA GLY A 44 -3.80 -14.82 -6.96
C GLY A 44 -4.21 -13.54 -6.23
N HIS A 45 -3.97 -13.42 -4.93
CA HIS A 45 -4.16 -12.18 -4.18
C HIS A 45 -2.99 -11.21 -4.34
N ILE A 46 -3.20 -9.95 -3.95
CA ILE A 46 -2.14 -8.92 -3.90
C ILE A 46 -1.69 -8.81 -2.44
N GLU A 47 -0.40 -9.03 -2.21
CA GLU A 47 0.26 -8.81 -0.92
C GLU A 47 0.93 -7.44 -0.92
N VAL A 48 0.66 -6.68 0.14
CA VAL A 48 1.24 -5.36 0.38
C VAL A 48 2.08 -5.43 1.66
N VAL A 49 3.38 -5.16 1.54
CA VAL A 49 4.29 -5.09 2.67
C VAL A 49 4.46 -3.64 3.08
N ILE A 50 4.06 -3.33 4.31
CA ILE A 50 4.22 -2.01 4.92
C ILE A 50 5.13 -2.08 6.14
N THR A 51 5.94 -1.04 6.35
CA THR A 51 6.74 -0.84 7.57
C THR A 51 6.34 0.49 8.18
N PRO A 52 5.45 0.50 9.19
CA PRO A 52 5.01 1.74 9.81
C PRO A 52 6.21 2.42 10.50
N THR A 53 6.35 3.72 10.30
CA THR A 53 7.38 4.55 10.94
C THR A 53 7.02 4.92 12.38
N TYR A 54 5.78 4.67 12.81
CA TYR A 54 5.32 4.91 14.17
C TYR A 54 4.36 3.80 14.66
N SER A 55 4.72 3.13 15.75
CA SER A 55 3.94 2.04 16.36
C SER A 55 2.62 2.49 17.02
N GLY A 56 2.37 3.80 17.10
CA GLY A 56 1.11 4.40 17.54
C GLY A 56 0.30 5.05 16.41
N CYS A 57 0.62 4.80 15.14
CA CYS A 57 0.00 5.53 14.03
C CYS A 57 -1.49 5.16 13.89
N PRO A 58 -2.42 6.14 13.93
CA PRO A 58 -3.85 5.92 13.66
C PRO A 58 -4.10 5.26 12.30
N ALA A 59 -3.16 5.39 11.35
CA ALA A 59 -3.21 4.75 10.04
C ALA A 59 -3.35 3.22 10.15
N MET A 60 -2.68 2.56 11.09
CA MET A 60 -2.78 1.11 11.24
C MET A 60 -4.19 0.67 11.64
N SER A 61 -4.88 1.46 12.48
CA SER A 61 -6.29 1.22 12.82
C SER A 61 -7.21 1.48 11.63
N GLN A 62 -6.93 2.51 10.83
CA GLN A 62 -7.70 2.83 9.61
C GLN A 62 -7.49 1.82 8.47
N ILE A 63 -6.34 1.14 8.42
CA ILE A 63 -6.03 0.10 7.42
C ILE A 63 -6.61 -1.27 7.84
N ALA A 64 -6.82 -1.50 9.15
CA ALA A 64 -7.33 -2.76 9.68
C ALA A 64 -8.87 -2.89 9.67
N GLU A 65 -9.60 -1.77 9.62
CA GLU A 65 -11.06 -1.73 9.39
C GLU A 65 -11.40 -1.65 7.89
#